data_AF-A0A0C9M193-F1
#
_entry.id   AF-A0A0C9M193-F1
#
_cell.length_a   1.000
_cell.length_b   1.000
_cell.length_c   1.000
_cell.angle_alpha   90.00
_cell.angle_beta   90.00
_cell.angle_gamma   90.00
#
_symmetry.space_group_name_H-M   'P 1'
#
loop_
_entity.id
_entity.type
_entity.pdbx_description
1 polymer ?
#
loop_
_entity_poly.entity_id
_entity_poly.type
_entity_poly.pdbx_seq_one_letter_code
_entity_poly.pdbx_strand_id
1 'polypeptide(L)'
;MGRFIRLLVFVALTLVILYRYVSHARSALDRLMDQGRQEGDLRQFQGFQLYEWKDESVKRELYSLPQLCVSALTARLDCDARVRFLESGTRGQNPVRPTRSVCAAQCRRSLMSWFDTVTSACDGYNVLGATANLAGGKLWAAYNETCLKEPMTGQYCRDVTAGFKPVDSTGQLSPNDTCSYCNIEHLRVMQSSRYSNYDQYWQSRLQDVQSRCGLNGPTELHAPFTTPPLPAEPFCLSGNHHTSVPGDTIDSIATTHNVSSVSLWDTNFRIWPHPKHLEPGTRLCLPRTCERMHVIQDNDTCDTVARKYGSTLHYDVIFWNPWIFYGCSNFRPMSNNIGKVLCASTPGGRMFRDERHINPSLVVAPGRADGLASTATAPPAGVPVADGTMRECGAWHVATSGETCPTICIRNSITNALFLQANPSLSKSRCSDDLKSGAAYCVGPVLVEHDSQKDEL
;
A
#
# COMPACT_ATOMS: atom_id res chain seq x y z
N MET A 1 -83.11 1.68 22.96
CA MET A 1 -81.87 0.95 22.57
C MET A 1 -81.02 1.66 21.52
N GLY A 2 -81.55 2.07 20.35
CA GLY A 2 -80.71 2.60 19.24
C GLY A 2 -79.87 3.86 19.52
N ARG A 3 -80.35 4.81 20.34
CA ARG A 3 -79.57 6.02 20.70
C ARG A 3 -78.39 5.72 21.63
N PHE A 4 -78.54 4.76 22.53
CA PHE A 4 -77.49 4.36 23.48
C PHE A 4 -76.33 3.64 22.79
N ILE A 5 -76.66 2.79 21.80
CA ILE A 5 -75.67 2.09 20.99
C ILE A 5 -74.87 3.07 20.13
N ARG A 6 -75.53 4.08 19.53
CA ARG A 6 -74.83 5.13 18.75
C ARG A 6 -73.89 5.96 19.61
N LEU A 7 -74.28 6.28 20.85
CA LEU A 7 -73.43 7.00 21.79
C LEU A 7 -72.20 6.17 22.19
N LEU A 8 -72.40 4.88 22.48
CA LEU A 8 -71.30 3.95 22.80
C LEU A 8 -70.32 3.77 21.64
N VAL A 9 -70.80 3.65 20.40
CA VAL A 9 -69.96 3.57 19.20
C VAL A 9 -69.17 4.87 18.99
N PHE A 10 -69.81 6.02 19.20
CA PHE A 10 -69.13 7.32 19.06
C PHE A 10 -68.03 7.49 20.10
N VAL A 11 -68.32 7.17 21.37
CA VAL A 11 -67.33 7.21 22.47
C VAL A 11 -66.17 6.26 22.20
N ALA A 12 -66.45 5.04 21.75
CA ALA A 12 -65.42 4.05 21.39
C ALA A 12 -64.53 4.54 20.23
N LEU A 13 -65.09 5.11 19.17
CA LEU A 13 -64.32 5.68 18.06
C LEU A 13 -63.44 6.85 18.54
N THR A 14 -63.96 7.76 19.35
CA THR A 14 -63.18 8.87 19.89
C THR A 14 -62.02 8.39 20.77
N LEU A 15 -62.24 7.35 21.59
CA LEU A 15 -61.18 6.75 22.41
C LEU A 15 -60.09 6.08 21.57
N VAL A 16 -60.45 5.40 20.47
CA VAL A 16 -59.45 4.80 19.56
C VAL A 16 -58.63 5.88 18.86
N ILE A 17 -59.25 6.99 18.44
CA ILE A 17 -58.54 8.10 17.80
C ILE A 17 -57.57 8.78 18.78
N LEU A 18 -58.03 9.06 20.01
CA LEU A 18 -57.20 9.61 21.09
C LEU A 18 -56.03 8.68 21.43
N TYR A 19 -56.28 7.38 21.55
CA TYR A 19 -55.22 6.39 21.80
C TYR A 19 -54.17 6.37 20.68
N ARG A 20 -54.60 6.40 19.41
CA ARG A 20 -53.68 6.46 18.26
C ARG A 20 -52.86 7.75 18.25
N TYR A 21 -53.47 8.89 18.57
CA TYR A 21 -52.79 10.18 18.62
C TYR A 21 -51.73 10.22 19.74
N VAL A 22 -52.09 9.78 20.95
CA VAL A 22 -51.17 9.69 22.09
C VAL A 22 -50.02 8.71 21.82
N SER A 23 -50.30 7.58 21.17
CA SER A 23 -49.27 6.61 20.76
C SER A 23 -48.29 7.20 19.73
N HIS A 24 -48.78 7.95 18.74
CA HIS A 24 -47.92 8.64 17.77
C HIS A 24 -47.09 9.74 18.42
N ALA A 25 -47.67 10.55 19.30
CA ALA A 25 -46.97 11.60 20.03
C ALA A 25 -45.87 11.03 20.94
N ARG A 26 -46.13 9.90 21.61
CA ARG A 26 -45.14 9.21 22.44
C ARG A 26 -43.99 8.63 21.60
N SER A 27 -44.29 8.01 20.45
CA SER A 27 -43.28 7.53 19.51
C SER A 27 -42.44 8.67 18.89
N ALA A 28 -43.02 9.84 18.68
CA ALA A 28 -42.30 11.02 18.21
C ALA A 28 -41.39 11.60 19.31
N LEU A 29 -41.88 11.65 20.55
CA LEU A 29 -41.10 12.11 21.70
C LEU A 29 -39.95 11.15 22.02
N ASP A 30 -40.17 9.84 21.97
CA ASP A 30 -39.12 8.83 22.15
C ASP A 30 -38.05 8.95 21.06
N ARG A 31 -38.42 9.26 19.81
CA ARG A 31 -37.48 9.54 18.72
C ARG A 31 -36.67 10.82 18.93
N LEU A 32 -37.29 11.89 19.43
CA LEU A 32 -36.60 13.16 19.73
C LEU A 32 -35.68 13.03 20.95
N MET A 33 -36.08 12.28 21.97
CA MET A 33 -35.28 11.99 23.16
C MET A 33 -34.11 11.05 22.84
N ASP A 34 -34.31 10.07 21.94
CA ASP A 34 -33.24 9.20 21.44
C ASP A 34 -32.28 9.98 20.51
N GLN A 35 -32.77 10.92 19.69
CA GLN A 35 -31.92 11.87 18.95
C GLN A 35 -31.08 12.75 19.90
N GLY A 36 -31.68 13.36 20.92
CA GLY A 36 -30.97 14.20 21.89
C GLY A 36 -29.97 13.43 22.77
N ARG A 37 -30.26 12.16 23.10
CA ARG A 37 -29.32 11.27 23.82
C ARG A 37 -28.17 10.81 22.91
N GLN A 38 -28.41 10.61 21.63
CA GLN A 38 -27.39 10.26 20.62
C GLN A 38 -26.47 11.43 20.26
N GLU A 39 -26.97 12.67 20.23
CA GLU A 39 -26.13 13.88 20.09
C GLU A 39 -25.17 14.08 21.28
N GLY A 40 -25.52 13.58 22.46
CA GLY A 40 -24.67 13.58 23.65
C GLY A 40 -23.49 12.60 23.61
N ASP A 41 -23.66 11.43 22.99
CA ASP A 41 -22.62 10.38 22.86
C ASP A 41 -21.71 10.55 21.63
N LEU A 42 -22.10 11.38 20.65
CA LEU A 42 -21.28 11.77 19.50
C LEU A 42 -20.28 12.89 19.82
N ARG A 43 -20.08 13.23 21.11
CA ARG A 43 -19.16 14.29 21.56
C ARG A 43 -17.72 14.03 21.12
N GLN A 44 -17.37 14.74 20.05
CA GLN A 44 -16.05 15.16 19.58
C GLN A 44 -15.04 14.04 19.30
N PHE A 45 -15.11 13.50 18.08
CA PHE A 45 -14.00 12.74 17.53
C PHE A 45 -12.70 13.54 17.67
N GLN A 46 -11.66 12.93 18.24
CA GLN A 46 -10.27 13.43 18.19
C GLN A 46 -9.79 13.59 16.74
N GLY A 47 -10.53 13.04 15.77
CA GLY A 47 -10.26 13.15 14.35
C GLY A 47 -8.88 12.60 13.99
N PHE A 48 -8.52 12.73 12.73
CA PHE A 48 -7.16 12.40 12.30
C PHE A 48 -6.82 13.15 11.01
N GLN A 49 -5.53 13.28 10.71
CA GLN A 49 -5.06 13.79 9.42
C GLN A 49 -4.61 12.60 8.56
N LEU A 50 -4.75 12.70 7.24
CA LEU A 50 -4.19 11.69 6.32
C LEU A 50 -2.69 11.92 6.10
N TYR A 51 -2.27 13.18 6.11
CA TYR A 51 -0.88 13.60 5.96
C TYR A 51 -0.48 14.38 7.22
N GLU A 52 0.55 13.88 7.91
CA GLU A 52 1.00 14.44 9.18
C GLU A 52 2.44 14.92 9.06
N TRP A 53 2.73 16.12 9.59
CA TRP A 53 4.10 16.69 9.60
C TRP A 53 5.13 15.84 10.35
N LYS A 54 4.67 15.00 11.26
CA LYS A 54 5.52 14.10 12.04
C LYS A 54 5.98 12.86 11.26
N ASP A 55 5.36 12.59 10.10
CA ASP A 55 5.78 11.52 9.21
C ASP A 55 6.91 12.02 8.31
N GLU A 56 8.14 11.59 8.57
CA GLU A 56 9.34 12.01 7.84
C GLU A 56 9.30 11.65 6.34
N SER A 57 8.51 10.65 5.94
CA SER A 57 8.32 10.31 4.52
C SER A 57 7.47 11.36 3.79
N VAL A 58 6.47 11.92 4.47
CA VAL A 58 5.53 12.93 3.96
C VAL A 58 6.08 14.34 4.12
N LYS A 59 6.77 14.62 5.22
CA LYS A 59 7.29 15.94 5.60
C LYS A 59 8.13 16.58 4.49
N ARG A 60 9.00 15.80 3.84
CA ARG A 60 9.83 16.30 2.72
C ARG A 60 9.00 16.72 1.52
N GLU A 61 7.92 16.01 1.21
CA GLU A 61 7.04 16.36 0.10
C GLU A 61 6.18 17.57 0.44
N LEU A 62 5.68 17.69 1.67
CA LEU A 62 4.89 18.85 2.09
C LEU A 62 5.66 20.17 1.97
N TYR A 63 6.97 20.18 2.25
CA TYR A 63 7.79 21.39 2.06
C TYR A 63 7.91 21.84 0.59
N SER A 64 7.65 20.95 -0.36
CA SER A 64 7.73 21.26 -1.80
C SER A 64 6.39 21.70 -2.41
N LEU A 65 5.30 21.71 -1.63
CA LEU A 65 3.96 22.00 -2.11
C LEU A 65 3.52 23.44 -1.77
N PRO A 66 2.59 24.03 -2.54
CA PRO A 66 1.99 25.32 -2.20
C PRO A 66 1.27 25.27 -0.85
N GLN A 67 1.32 26.38 -0.10
CA GLN A 67 0.74 26.45 1.24
C GLN A 67 -0.75 26.09 1.30
N LEU A 68 -1.52 26.42 0.26
CA LEU A 68 -2.94 26.05 0.15
C LEU A 68 -3.11 24.53 0.04
N CYS A 69 -2.27 23.88 -0.77
CA CYS A 69 -2.25 22.42 -0.90
C CYS A 69 -1.86 21.74 0.42
N VAL A 70 -0.80 22.24 1.08
CA VAL A 70 -0.35 21.73 2.38
C VAL A 70 -1.45 21.85 3.43
N SER A 71 -2.14 22.99 3.48
CA SER A 71 -3.25 23.23 4.41
C SER A 71 -4.43 22.29 4.14
N ALA A 72 -4.72 22.01 2.87
CA ALA A 72 -5.75 21.05 2.48
C ALA A 72 -5.37 19.60 2.87
N LEU A 73 -4.15 19.16 2.55
CA LEU A 73 -3.66 17.81 2.85
C LEU A 73 -3.61 17.52 4.35
N THR A 74 -3.20 18.51 5.13
CA THR A 74 -3.10 18.43 6.58
C THR A 74 -4.40 18.84 7.28
N ALA A 75 -5.50 19.06 6.56
CA ALA A 75 -6.80 19.30 7.19
C ALA A 75 -7.24 18.05 7.98
N ARG A 76 -7.78 18.28 9.18
CA ARG A 76 -8.27 17.22 10.06
C ARG A 76 -9.60 16.67 9.56
N LEU A 77 -9.71 15.35 9.52
CA LEU A 77 -10.95 14.62 9.30
C LEU A 77 -11.67 14.40 10.62
N ASP A 78 -12.91 14.89 10.71
CA ASP A 78 -13.78 14.74 11.87
C ASP A 78 -14.51 13.39 11.85
N CYS A 79 -13.71 12.35 11.96
CA CYS A 79 -14.10 10.96 11.86
C CYS A 79 -13.65 10.14 13.06
N ASP A 80 -14.34 9.04 13.33
CA ASP A 80 -13.84 7.96 14.19
C ASP A 80 -12.48 7.49 13.66
N ALA A 81 -11.48 7.30 14.53
CA ALA A 81 -10.12 6.93 14.12
C ALA A 81 -10.07 5.62 13.32
N ARG A 82 -11.04 4.72 13.52
CA ARG A 82 -11.14 3.47 12.76
C ARG A 82 -11.40 3.68 11.27
N VAL A 83 -11.94 4.84 10.90
CA VAL A 83 -12.17 5.21 9.49
C VAL A 83 -10.85 5.18 8.72
N ARG A 84 -9.69 5.53 9.32
CA ARG A 84 -8.38 5.48 8.67
C ARG A 84 -8.03 4.10 8.07
N PHE A 85 -8.62 3.03 8.59
CA PHE A 85 -8.35 1.64 8.18
C PHE A 85 -9.45 1.05 7.30
N LEU A 86 -10.36 1.88 6.77
CA LEU A 86 -11.34 1.41 5.81
C LEU A 86 -10.69 1.10 4.47
N GLU A 87 -11.05 -0.04 3.92
CA GLU A 87 -10.60 -0.51 2.63
C GLU A 87 -11.81 -0.82 1.73
N SER A 88 -11.69 -0.47 0.45
CA SER A 88 -12.68 -0.79 -0.58
C SER A 88 -12.52 -2.26 -1.01
N GLY A 89 -13.61 -2.94 -1.34
CA GLY A 89 -13.55 -4.27 -1.97
C GLY A 89 -12.87 -5.38 -1.15
N THR A 90 -12.79 -5.26 0.18
CA THR A 90 -12.13 -6.25 1.05
C THR A 90 -12.78 -7.62 0.93
N ARG A 91 -12.02 -8.60 0.41
CA ARG A 91 -12.38 -10.02 0.37
C ARG A 91 -11.96 -10.68 1.69
N GLY A 92 -12.71 -10.46 2.76
CA GLY A 92 -12.69 -11.35 3.94
C GLY A 92 -11.54 -11.21 4.96
N GLN A 93 -10.74 -10.13 4.97
CA GLN A 93 -9.85 -9.85 6.10
C GLN A 93 -10.47 -8.79 7.01
N ASN A 94 -10.86 -9.18 8.23
CA ASN A 94 -11.47 -8.39 9.32
C ASN A 94 -11.71 -6.89 9.00
N PRO A 95 -12.71 -6.56 8.16
CA PRO A 95 -12.95 -5.18 7.79
C PRO A 95 -13.50 -4.45 9.02
N VAL A 96 -13.14 -3.17 9.17
CA VAL A 96 -13.69 -2.31 10.23
C VAL A 96 -15.22 -2.40 10.19
N ARG A 97 -15.81 -2.88 11.29
CA ARG A 97 -17.27 -3.08 11.36
C ARG A 97 -18.00 -1.75 11.21
N PRO A 98 -19.10 -1.70 10.44
CA PRO A 98 -19.91 -0.50 10.35
C PRO A 98 -20.58 -0.26 11.71
N THR A 99 -20.27 0.87 12.33
CA THR A 99 -20.89 1.31 13.58
C THR A 99 -21.45 2.71 13.40
N ARG A 100 -22.33 3.15 14.30
CA ARG A 100 -22.88 4.52 14.24
C ARG A 100 -21.80 5.60 14.24
N SER A 101 -20.70 5.39 14.96
CA SER A 101 -19.60 6.35 15.01
C SER A 101 -18.73 6.33 13.74
N VAL A 102 -18.40 5.14 13.21
CA VAL A 102 -17.70 4.99 11.93
C VAL A 102 -18.51 5.62 10.80
N CYS A 103 -19.82 5.42 10.79
CA CYS A 103 -20.73 5.90 9.75
C CYS A 103 -21.44 7.22 10.11
N ALA A 104 -20.83 8.03 10.97
CA ALA A 104 -21.42 9.28 11.43
C ALA A 104 -21.53 10.32 10.30
N ALA A 105 -22.65 11.03 10.24
CA ALA A 105 -22.91 12.01 9.17
C ALA A 105 -21.89 13.16 9.13
N GLN A 106 -21.29 13.54 10.28
CA GLN A 106 -20.19 14.50 10.31
C GLN A 106 -18.93 13.97 9.61
N CYS A 107 -18.62 12.69 9.76
CA CYS A 107 -17.46 12.09 9.10
C CYS A 107 -17.63 12.09 7.58
N ARG A 108 -18.82 11.72 7.08
CA ARG A 108 -19.13 11.80 5.64
C ARG A 108 -18.89 13.20 5.07
N ARG A 109 -19.37 14.24 5.77
CA ARG A 109 -19.19 15.65 5.35
C ARG A 109 -17.73 16.08 5.39
N SER A 110 -17.00 15.67 6.43
CA SER A 110 -15.58 16.00 6.59
C SER A 110 -14.71 15.33 5.53
N LEU A 111 -14.92 14.03 5.24
CA LEU A 111 -14.27 13.32 4.14
C LEU A 111 -14.55 13.98 2.78
N MET A 112 -15.81 14.35 2.55
CA MET A 112 -16.20 15.04 1.32
C MET A 112 -15.48 16.37 1.16
N SER A 113 -15.56 17.21 2.18
CA SER A 113 -14.90 18.52 2.19
C SER A 113 -13.39 18.39 2.01
N TRP A 114 -12.75 17.42 2.67
CA TRP A 114 -11.31 17.18 2.54
C TRP A 114 -10.96 16.83 1.10
N PHE A 115 -11.68 15.89 0.49
CA PHE A 115 -11.42 15.43 -0.86
C PHE A 115 -11.59 16.54 -1.89
N ASP A 116 -12.66 17.31 -1.82
CA ASP A 116 -12.92 18.43 -2.74
C ASP A 116 -11.87 19.54 -2.59
N THR A 117 -11.47 19.83 -1.35
CA THR A 117 -10.46 20.85 -1.05
C THR A 117 -9.08 20.43 -1.55
N VAL A 118 -8.68 19.17 -1.34
CA VAL A 118 -7.39 18.67 -1.84
C VAL A 118 -7.38 18.58 -3.36
N THR A 119 -8.48 18.11 -3.96
CA THR A 119 -8.60 18.04 -5.43
C THR A 119 -8.39 19.40 -6.08
N SER A 120 -8.94 20.46 -5.49
CA SER A 120 -8.80 21.82 -6.03
C SER A 120 -7.47 22.49 -5.64
N ALA A 121 -7.06 22.41 -4.38
CA ALA A 121 -5.88 23.12 -3.88
C ALA A 121 -4.55 22.47 -4.30
N CYS A 122 -4.56 21.17 -4.61
CA CYS A 122 -3.39 20.40 -5.01
C CYS A 122 -3.44 19.93 -6.47
N ASP A 123 -4.24 20.57 -7.32
CA ASP A 123 -4.34 20.19 -8.73
C ASP A 123 -2.96 20.23 -9.42
N GLY A 124 -2.64 19.17 -10.17
CA GLY A 124 -1.34 18.99 -10.82
C GLY A 124 -0.18 18.57 -9.90
N TYR A 125 -0.37 18.45 -8.59
CA TYR A 125 0.67 18.01 -7.66
C TYR A 125 0.52 16.53 -7.28
N ASN A 126 1.67 15.86 -7.16
CA ASN A 126 1.75 14.49 -6.65
C ASN A 126 2.27 14.50 -5.21
N VAL A 127 1.76 13.56 -4.41
CA VAL A 127 2.19 13.27 -3.05
C VAL A 127 2.45 11.78 -2.94
N LEU A 128 3.66 11.38 -2.54
CA LEU A 128 4.11 9.99 -2.48
C LEU A 128 3.97 9.26 -3.82
N GLY A 129 4.21 9.98 -4.93
CA GLY A 129 4.16 9.43 -6.29
C GLY A 129 2.77 9.20 -6.87
N ALA A 130 1.72 9.77 -6.28
CA ALA A 130 0.35 9.72 -6.82
C ALA A 130 -0.37 11.07 -6.68
N THR A 131 -1.51 11.24 -7.35
CA THR A 131 -2.35 12.44 -7.20
C THR A 131 -2.69 12.68 -5.73
N ALA A 132 -2.58 13.93 -5.29
CA ALA A 132 -2.71 14.34 -3.88
C ALA A 132 -4.02 13.88 -3.21
N ASN A 133 -5.11 13.80 -3.98
CA ASN A 133 -6.42 13.38 -3.49
C ASN A 133 -6.63 11.85 -3.46
N LEU A 134 -5.67 11.04 -3.90
CA LEU A 134 -5.83 9.58 -4.01
C LEU A 134 -6.18 8.93 -2.67
N ALA A 135 -5.46 9.26 -1.60
CA ALA A 135 -5.67 8.64 -0.29
C ALA A 135 -7.07 8.92 0.27
N GLY A 136 -7.50 10.19 0.24
CA GLY A 136 -8.84 10.55 0.69
C GLY A 136 -9.94 10.05 -0.24
N GLY A 137 -9.70 9.97 -1.55
CA GLY A 137 -10.65 9.39 -2.49
C GLY A 137 -10.88 7.90 -2.24
N LYS A 138 -9.80 7.14 -2.01
CA LYS A 138 -9.89 5.72 -1.62
C LYS A 138 -10.65 5.54 -0.32
N LEU A 139 -10.35 6.39 0.66
CA LEU A 139 -11.00 6.35 1.96
C LEU A 139 -12.49 6.69 1.87
N TRP A 140 -12.85 7.67 1.06
CA TRP A 140 -14.26 8.00 0.80
C TRP A 140 -14.97 6.85 0.07
N ALA A 141 -14.38 6.26 -0.95
CA ALA A 141 -14.96 5.09 -1.61
C ALA A 141 -15.25 3.96 -0.60
N ALA A 142 -14.25 3.62 0.23
CA ALA A 142 -14.39 2.63 1.29
C ALA A 142 -15.46 3.00 2.35
N TYR A 143 -15.59 4.28 2.69
CA TYR A 143 -16.64 4.78 3.57
C TYR A 143 -18.03 4.58 2.97
N ASN A 144 -18.24 4.94 1.70
CA ASN A 144 -19.53 4.80 1.03
C ASN A 144 -19.97 3.33 0.94
N GLU A 145 -19.02 2.42 0.66
CA GLU A 145 -19.27 0.97 0.66
C GLU A 145 -19.62 0.46 2.08
N THR A 146 -18.87 0.89 3.08
CA THR A 146 -19.02 0.40 4.46
C THR A 146 -20.30 0.87 5.12
N CYS A 147 -20.65 2.13 4.87
CA CYS A 147 -21.78 2.79 5.51
C CYS A 147 -23.06 2.72 4.68
N LEU A 148 -23.05 1.92 3.61
CA LEU A 148 -24.24 1.60 2.83
C LEU A 148 -25.27 0.90 3.73
N LYS A 149 -26.52 1.37 3.69
CA LYS A 149 -27.62 0.82 4.46
C LYS A 149 -28.75 0.39 3.55
N GLU A 150 -29.41 -0.69 3.94
CA GLU A 150 -30.67 -1.09 3.33
C GLU A 150 -31.78 -0.08 3.71
N PRO A 151 -32.49 0.52 2.75
CA PRO A 151 -33.46 1.59 3.02
C PRO A 151 -34.63 1.17 3.90
N MET A 152 -35.06 -0.09 3.79
CA MET A 152 -36.25 -0.59 4.51
C MET A 152 -35.96 -0.93 5.97
N THR A 153 -34.82 -1.58 6.25
CA THR A 153 -34.48 -2.05 7.59
C THR A 153 -33.53 -1.12 8.33
N GLY A 154 -32.80 -0.26 7.61
CA GLY A 154 -31.72 0.56 8.16
C GLY A 154 -30.46 -0.23 8.56
N GLN A 155 -30.41 -1.54 8.27
CA GLN A 155 -29.25 -2.38 8.53
C GLN A 155 -28.10 -2.03 7.59
N TYR A 156 -26.86 -2.17 8.07
CA TYR A 156 -25.70 -1.99 7.21
C TYR A 156 -25.59 -3.14 6.23
N CYS A 157 -25.35 -2.83 4.96
CA CYS A 157 -25.31 -3.84 3.92
C CYS A 157 -24.17 -4.84 4.09
N ARG A 158 -23.05 -4.45 4.71
CA ARG A 158 -22.01 -5.41 5.11
C ARG A 158 -22.55 -6.46 6.07
N ASP A 159 -23.34 -6.08 7.07
CA ASP A 159 -23.91 -7.02 8.04
C ASP A 159 -24.95 -7.95 7.38
N VAL A 160 -25.75 -7.42 6.44
CA VAL A 160 -26.70 -8.21 5.66
C VAL A 160 -25.97 -9.26 4.80
N THR A 161 -24.98 -8.83 4.02
CA THR A 161 -24.22 -9.75 3.13
C THR A 161 -23.36 -10.77 3.89
N ALA A 162 -22.92 -10.44 5.12
CA ALA A 162 -22.23 -11.39 5.99
C ALA A 162 -23.13 -12.55 6.44
N GLY A 163 -24.46 -12.38 6.37
CA GLY A 163 -25.43 -13.43 6.65
C GLY A 163 -25.70 -14.38 5.48
N PHE A 164 -25.14 -14.13 4.29
CA PHE A 164 -25.32 -15.02 3.14
C PHE A 164 -24.66 -16.37 3.39
N LYS A 165 -25.25 -17.42 2.83
CA LYS A 165 -24.64 -18.76 2.88
C LYS A 165 -23.30 -18.75 2.15
N PRO A 166 -22.22 -19.29 2.74
CA PRO A 166 -20.95 -19.44 2.04
C PRO A 166 -21.11 -20.26 0.76
N VAL A 167 -20.51 -19.79 -0.34
CA VAL A 167 -20.52 -20.46 -1.65
C VAL A 167 -19.12 -20.44 -2.26
N ASP A 168 -18.76 -21.49 -3.01
CA ASP A 168 -17.43 -21.63 -3.63
C ASP A 168 -17.23 -20.67 -4.80
N SER A 169 -18.32 -20.34 -5.49
CA SER A 169 -18.35 -19.35 -6.55
C SER A 169 -19.58 -18.51 -6.45
N THR A 170 -19.47 -17.27 -6.91
CA THR A 170 -20.51 -16.30 -6.68
C THR A 170 -21.76 -16.54 -7.55
N GLY A 171 -21.65 -17.34 -8.60
CA GLY A 171 -22.78 -17.80 -9.40
C GLY A 171 -23.69 -18.82 -8.69
N GLN A 172 -23.27 -19.30 -7.51
CA GLN A 172 -24.03 -20.22 -6.65
C GLN A 172 -24.81 -19.50 -5.54
N LEU A 173 -24.72 -18.17 -5.44
CA LEU A 173 -25.57 -17.39 -4.53
C LEU A 173 -27.05 -17.65 -4.84
N SER A 174 -27.89 -17.69 -3.81
CA SER A 174 -29.33 -17.86 -4.01
C SER A 174 -29.91 -16.70 -4.83
N PRO A 175 -31.03 -16.87 -5.56
CA PRO A 175 -31.66 -15.77 -6.29
C PRO A 175 -31.99 -14.57 -5.40
N ASN A 176 -32.45 -14.82 -4.17
CA ASN A 176 -32.78 -13.76 -3.20
C ASN A 176 -31.53 -12.99 -2.75
N ASP A 177 -30.43 -13.69 -2.45
CA ASP A 177 -29.19 -13.02 -2.02
C ASP A 177 -28.54 -12.27 -3.20
N THR A 178 -28.56 -12.89 -4.39
CA THR A 178 -28.05 -12.31 -5.65
C THR A 178 -28.76 -11.00 -5.96
N CYS A 179 -30.09 -10.98 -5.88
CA CYS A 179 -30.90 -9.80 -6.20
C CYS A 179 -31.29 -8.97 -4.98
N SER A 180 -30.63 -9.19 -3.84
CA SER A 180 -30.81 -8.36 -2.65
C SER A 180 -30.30 -6.93 -2.91
N TYR A 181 -30.95 -5.95 -2.29
CA TYR A 181 -30.53 -4.55 -2.37
C TYR A 181 -29.04 -4.39 -2.02
N CYS A 182 -28.62 -5.01 -0.92
CA CYS A 182 -27.26 -4.86 -0.43
C CYS A 182 -26.20 -5.47 -1.34
N ASN A 183 -26.48 -6.59 -2.02
CA ASN A 183 -25.54 -7.16 -2.98
C ASN A 183 -25.43 -6.28 -4.24
N ILE A 184 -26.56 -5.83 -4.78
CA ILE A 184 -26.60 -5.00 -5.98
C ILE A 184 -25.95 -3.63 -5.73
N GLU A 185 -26.38 -2.94 -4.68
CA GLU A 185 -25.93 -1.57 -4.43
C GLU A 185 -24.48 -1.51 -3.95
N HIS A 186 -23.97 -2.54 -3.25
CA HIS A 186 -22.53 -2.59 -2.97
C HIS A 186 -21.71 -2.60 -4.26
N LEU A 187 -22.08 -3.43 -5.24
CA LEU A 187 -21.40 -3.49 -6.55
C LEU A 187 -21.55 -2.18 -7.33
N ARG A 188 -22.71 -1.54 -7.29
CA ARG A 188 -22.94 -0.23 -7.93
C ARG A 188 -22.16 0.89 -7.26
N VAL A 189 -22.08 0.92 -5.93
CA VAL A 189 -21.29 1.91 -5.18
C VAL A 189 -19.81 1.75 -5.51
N MET A 190 -19.30 0.51 -5.56
CA MET A 190 -17.94 0.25 -6.02
C MET A 190 -17.75 0.79 -7.45
N GLN A 191 -18.63 0.41 -8.38
CA GLN A 191 -18.54 0.86 -9.77
C GLN A 191 -18.65 2.38 -9.90
N SER A 192 -19.40 3.07 -9.03
CA SER A 192 -19.60 4.52 -9.15
C SER A 192 -18.33 5.35 -8.86
N SER A 193 -17.33 4.78 -8.19
CA SER A 193 -16.13 5.49 -7.77
C SER A 193 -14.88 4.94 -8.44
N ARG A 194 -14.16 5.79 -9.17
CA ARG A 194 -12.82 5.48 -9.70
C ARG A 194 -11.76 5.24 -8.62
N TYR A 195 -12.06 5.60 -7.37
CA TYR A 195 -11.18 5.40 -6.20
C TYR A 195 -11.48 4.09 -5.45
N SER A 196 -12.52 3.36 -5.85
CA SER A 196 -12.77 2.02 -5.32
C SER A 196 -11.79 1.01 -5.91
N ASN A 197 -11.77 -0.20 -5.35
CA ASN A 197 -11.05 -1.34 -5.90
C ASN A 197 -11.86 -2.09 -6.97
N TYR A 198 -12.71 -1.39 -7.73
CA TYR A 198 -13.51 -1.98 -8.81
C TYR A 198 -12.62 -2.39 -10.00
N ASP A 199 -12.39 -3.69 -10.11
CA ASP A 199 -11.53 -4.34 -11.09
C ASP A 199 -12.35 -5.24 -12.04
N GLN A 200 -11.68 -5.97 -12.93
CA GLN A 200 -12.32 -6.90 -13.87
C GLN A 200 -13.16 -7.98 -13.18
N TYR A 201 -12.77 -8.40 -11.96
CA TYR A 201 -13.55 -9.35 -11.19
C TYR A 201 -14.88 -8.72 -10.75
N TRP A 202 -14.85 -7.52 -10.17
CA TRP A 202 -16.06 -6.83 -9.74
C TRP A 202 -16.94 -6.40 -10.91
N GLN A 203 -16.34 -6.10 -12.06
CA GLN A 203 -17.06 -5.88 -13.32
C GLN A 203 -17.85 -7.11 -13.75
N SER A 204 -17.18 -8.26 -13.86
CA SER A 204 -17.84 -9.52 -14.23
C SER A 204 -18.98 -9.86 -13.26
N ARG A 205 -18.78 -9.61 -11.96
CA ARG A 205 -19.80 -9.81 -10.91
C ARG A 205 -21.02 -8.91 -11.09
N LEU A 206 -20.80 -7.61 -11.36
CA LEU A 206 -21.89 -6.67 -11.57
C LEU A 206 -22.68 -7.02 -12.83
N GLN A 207 -22.01 -7.44 -13.91
CA GLN A 207 -22.66 -7.87 -15.14
C GLN A 207 -23.52 -9.13 -14.94
N ASP A 208 -23.01 -10.14 -14.23
CA ASP A 208 -23.77 -11.36 -13.89
C ASP A 208 -24.99 -11.04 -13.03
N VAL A 209 -24.82 -10.24 -11.97
CA VAL A 209 -25.93 -9.82 -11.10
C VAL A 209 -26.97 -9.01 -11.88
N GLN A 210 -26.55 -8.06 -12.72
CA GLN A 210 -27.46 -7.28 -13.54
C GLN A 210 -28.27 -8.18 -14.49
N SER A 211 -27.61 -9.11 -15.18
CA SER A 211 -28.26 -10.07 -16.07
C SER A 211 -29.29 -10.94 -15.33
N ARG A 212 -28.90 -11.56 -14.21
CA ARG A 212 -29.77 -12.47 -13.43
C ARG A 212 -30.95 -11.76 -12.77
N CYS A 213 -30.78 -10.50 -12.40
CA CYS A 213 -31.81 -9.71 -11.72
C CYS A 213 -32.63 -8.83 -12.67
N GLY A 214 -32.40 -8.90 -13.99
CA GLY A 214 -33.10 -8.08 -14.98
C GLY A 214 -32.83 -6.58 -14.82
N LEU A 215 -31.63 -6.22 -14.37
CA LEU A 215 -31.21 -4.84 -14.15
C LEU A 215 -30.29 -4.37 -15.28
N ASN A 216 -30.28 -3.06 -15.51
CA ASN A 216 -29.32 -2.39 -16.37
C ASN A 216 -28.54 -1.35 -15.55
N GLY A 217 -27.34 -1.00 -16.00
CA GLY A 217 -26.52 0.04 -15.40
C GLY A 217 -25.08 0.03 -15.90
N PRO A 218 -24.28 1.03 -15.53
CA PRO A 218 -22.87 1.09 -15.90
C PRO A 218 -22.09 -0.09 -15.30
N THR A 219 -21.14 -0.60 -16.08
CA THR A 219 -20.24 -1.69 -15.68
C THR A 219 -18.79 -1.43 -16.09
N GLU A 220 -18.53 -0.30 -16.72
CA GLU A 220 -17.26 0.06 -17.30
C GLU A 220 -16.21 0.27 -16.20
N LEU A 221 -14.98 -0.15 -16.49
CA LEU A 221 -13.82 0.14 -15.64
C LEU A 221 -13.46 1.62 -15.78
N HIS A 222 -13.06 2.24 -14.66
CA HIS A 222 -12.56 3.61 -14.68
C HIS A 222 -11.14 3.68 -15.23
N ALA A 223 -10.84 4.78 -15.91
CA ALA A 223 -9.48 5.05 -16.34
C ALA A 223 -8.55 5.14 -15.10
N PRO A 224 -7.35 4.52 -15.17
CA PRO A 224 -6.38 4.62 -14.09
C PRO A 224 -6.10 6.08 -13.76
N PHE A 225 -5.82 6.38 -12.49
CA PHE A 225 -5.27 7.69 -12.13
C PHE A 225 -4.04 7.90 -12.99
N THR A 226 -3.94 9.05 -13.65
CA THR A 226 -2.82 9.42 -14.51
C THR A 226 -1.52 9.18 -13.75
N THR A 227 -0.95 8.00 -13.97
CA THR A 227 0.43 7.76 -13.62
C THR A 227 1.23 8.63 -14.58
N PRO A 228 2.31 9.27 -14.13
CA PRO A 228 3.35 9.70 -15.05
C PRO A 228 3.59 8.57 -16.06
N PRO A 229 3.90 8.85 -17.33
CA PRO A 229 4.32 7.81 -18.25
C PRO A 229 5.33 6.94 -17.52
N LEU A 230 5.10 5.62 -17.54
CA LEU A 230 5.99 4.65 -16.90
C LEU A 230 7.42 5.11 -17.19
N PRO A 231 8.30 5.21 -16.17
CA PRO A 231 9.70 5.49 -16.42
C PRO A 231 10.16 4.61 -17.59
N ALA A 232 11.03 5.16 -18.46
CA ALA A 232 11.80 4.35 -19.40
C ALA A 232 12.22 3.05 -18.70
N GLU A 233 12.04 1.91 -19.38
CA GLU A 233 12.05 0.53 -18.83
C GLU A 233 12.53 0.43 -17.36
N PRO A 234 11.69 -0.06 -16.42
CA PRO A 234 12.05 -0.11 -15.01
C PRO A 234 13.45 -0.70 -14.82
N PHE A 235 14.32 0.06 -14.14
CA PHE A 235 15.73 -0.25 -13.98
C PHE A 235 15.94 -1.71 -13.56
N CYS A 236 16.60 -2.49 -14.41
CA CYS A 236 16.88 -3.89 -14.14
C CYS A 236 18.32 -4.09 -13.67
N LEU A 237 18.51 -4.24 -12.35
CA LEU A 237 19.83 -4.33 -11.72
C LEU A 237 20.70 -5.47 -12.28
N SER A 238 20.09 -6.58 -12.69
CA SER A 238 20.82 -7.72 -13.27
C SER A 238 21.19 -7.51 -14.74
N GLY A 239 20.48 -6.62 -15.44
CA GLY A 239 20.49 -6.50 -16.91
C GLY A 239 19.78 -7.65 -17.64
N ASN A 240 19.38 -8.71 -16.95
CA ASN A 240 18.81 -9.92 -17.53
C ASN A 240 17.29 -9.86 -17.54
N HIS A 241 16.67 -10.35 -18.61
CA HIS A 241 15.24 -10.29 -18.80
C HIS A 241 14.66 -11.62 -19.28
N HIS A 242 13.39 -11.87 -18.95
CA HIS A 242 12.58 -12.95 -19.49
C HIS A 242 11.33 -12.37 -20.14
N THR A 243 11.03 -12.77 -21.37
CA THR A 243 9.76 -12.42 -22.02
C THR A 243 8.79 -13.56 -21.81
N SER A 244 7.66 -13.29 -21.15
CA SER A 244 6.68 -14.31 -20.81
C SER A 244 6.06 -14.97 -22.04
N VAL A 245 5.80 -16.28 -21.96
CA VAL A 245 5.12 -17.07 -22.98
C VAL A 245 3.85 -17.72 -22.42
N PRO A 246 2.89 -18.15 -23.26
CA PRO A 246 1.70 -18.85 -22.77
C PRO A 246 2.05 -20.07 -21.93
N GLY A 247 1.46 -20.16 -20.74
CA GLY A 247 1.72 -21.25 -19.78
C GLY A 247 2.83 -20.95 -18.76
N ASP A 248 3.53 -19.82 -18.89
CA ASP A 248 4.46 -19.38 -17.86
C ASP A 248 3.74 -19.13 -16.53
N THR A 249 4.40 -19.56 -15.46
CA THR A 249 4.04 -19.29 -14.08
C THR A 249 5.23 -18.67 -13.37
N ILE A 250 4.97 -17.99 -12.26
CA ILE A 250 6.03 -17.46 -11.41
C ILE A 250 7.05 -18.51 -10.99
N ASP A 251 6.60 -19.71 -10.64
CA ASP A 251 7.48 -20.79 -10.18
C ASP A 251 8.24 -21.43 -11.35
N SER A 252 7.64 -21.54 -12.54
CA SER A 252 8.34 -22.07 -13.72
C SER A 252 9.44 -21.11 -14.20
N ILE A 253 9.17 -19.80 -14.24
CA ILE A 253 10.16 -18.79 -14.58
C ILE A 253 11.26 -18.75 -13.51
N ALA A 254 10.88 -18.72 -12.23
CA ALA A 254 11.82 -18.69 -11.11
C ALA A 254 12.77 -19.89 -11.13
N THR A 255 12.24 -21.09 -11.35
CA THR A 255 13.03 -22.33 -11.46
C THR A 255 13.95 -22.30 -12.67
N THR A 256 13.46 -21.86 -13.83
CA THR A 256 14.24 -21.81 -15.08
C THR A 256 15.44 -20.87 -14.98
N HIS A 257 15.25 -19.73 -14.32
CA HIS A 257 16.26 -18.67 -14.23
C HIS A 257 17.03 -18.67 -12.91
N ASN A 258 16.84 -19.67 -12.05
CA ASN A 258 17.47 -19.76 -10.72
C ASN A 258 17.29 -18.48 -9.87
N VAL A 259 16.06 -17.96 -9.81
CA VAL A 259 15.70 -16.78 -8.99
C VAL A 259 14.56 -17.14 -8.03
N SER A 260 14.38 -16.36 -6.96
CA SER A 260 13.23 -16.54 -6.06
C SER A 260 11.93 -16.07 -6.73
N SER A 261 10.85 -16.84 -6.60
CA SER A 261 9.50 -16.49 -7.10
C SER A 261 9.06 -15.12 -6.59
N VAL A 262 9.11 -14.91 -5.27
CA VAL A 262 8.67 -13.64 -4.67
C VAL A 262 9.55 -12.48 -5.09
N SER A 263 10.87 -12.68 -5.21
CA SER A 263 11.78 -11.62 -5.68
C SER A 263 11.54 -11.27 -7.15
N LEU A 264 11.22 -12.26 -7.98
CA LEU A 264 10.86 -12.06 -9.38
C LEU A 264 9.57 -11.24 -9.49
N TRP A 265 8.55 -11.57 -8.71
CA TRP A 265 7.30 -10.81 -8.70
C TRP A 265 7.49 -9.41 -8.14
N ASP A 266 8.16 -9.26 -7.00
CA ASP A 266 8.40 -7.96 -6.36
C ASP A 266 9.23 -7.01 -7.25
N THR A 267 10.19 -7.54 -8.02
CA THR A 267 10.95 -6.73 -9.00
C THR A 267 10.06 -6.22 -10.14
N ASN A 268 8.97 -6.94 -10.45
CA ASN A 268 8.12 -6.68 -11.62
C ASN A 268 6.68 -6.29 -11.24
N PHE A 269 6.37 -6.04 -9.96
CA PHE A 269 4.99 -5.94 -9.46
C PHE A 269 4.16 -4.86 -10.16
N ARG A 270 4.83 -3.82 -10.67
CA ARG A 270 4.18 -2.71 -11.38
C ARG A 270 3.61 -3.11 -12.74
N ILE A 271 4.29 -4.01 -13.44
CA ILE A 271 3.87 -4.54 -14.75
C ILE A 271 3.22 -5.92 -14.63
N TRP A 272 3.32 -6.54 -13.45
CA TRP A 272 2.72 -7.83 -13.13
C TRP A 272 2.07 -7.80 -11.74
N PRO A 273 0.93 -7.10 -11.58
CA PRO A 273 0.32 -6.86 -10.27
C PRO A 273 -0.32 -8.10 -9.64
N HIS A 274 -0.59 -9.15 -10.43
CA HIS A 274 -1.27 -10.36 -9.98
C HIS A 274 -0.42 -11.60 -10.28
N PRO A 275 0.18 -12.27 -9.27
CA PRO A 275 1.16 -13.35 -9.47
C PRO A 275 0.58 -14.59 -10.17
N LYS A 276 -0.75 -14.73 -10.22
CA LYS A 276 -1.46 -15.82 -10.92
C LYS A 276 -1.89 -15.48 -12.36
N HIS A 277 -1.73 -14.23 -12.78
CA HIS A 277 -2.15 -13.74 -14.09
C HIS A 277 -0.98 -12.99 -14.74
N LEU A 278 -0.19 -13.71 -15.53
CA LEU A 278 0.91 -13.16 -16.31
C LEU A 278 0.51 -13.13 -17.78
N GLU A 279 0.42 -11.92 -18.35
CA GLU A 279 0.13 -11.75 -19.77
C GLU A 279 1.34 -12.19 -20.62
N PRO A 280 1.16 -13.02 -21.65
CA PRO A 280 2.23 -13.35 -22.60
C PRO A 280 2.80 -12.10 -23.29
N GLY A 281 4.11 -12.11 -23.57
CA GLY A 281 4.83 -10.97 -24.17
C GLY A 281 5.29 -9.91 -23.16
N THR A 282 5.05 -10.10 -21.87
CA THR A 282 5.53 -9.21 -20.81
C THR A 282 7.03 -9.39 -20.61
N ARG A 283 7.81 -8.31 -20.73
CA ARG A 283 9.26 -8.31 -20.50
C ARG A 283 9.56 -8.10 -19.02
N LEU A 284 9.94 -9.17 -18.33
CA LEU A 284 10.24 -9.20 -16.90
C LEU A 284 11.74 -9.01 -16.65
N CYS A 285 12.12 -8.15 -15.71
CA CYS A 285 13.47 -8.09 -15.18
C CYS A 285 13.73 -9.29 -14.26
N LEU A 286 14.82 -10.01 -14.49
CA LEU A 286 15.22 -11.14 -13.65
C LEU A 286 16.06 -10.64 -12.47
N PRO A 287 15.75 -11.01 -11.21
CA PRO A 287 16.63 -10.77 -10.07
C PRO A 287 18.01 -11.44 -10.23
N ARG A 288 18.92 -11.19 -9.28
CA ARG A 288 20.20 -11.91 -9.25
C ARG A 288 19.95 -13.41 -9.00
N THR A 289 20.69 -14.24 -9.72
CA THR A 289 20.55 -15.70 -9.66
C THR A 289 21.13 -16.27 -8.37
N CYS A 290 20.62 -17.40 -7.94
CA CYS A 290 21.04 -18.09 -6.73
C CYS A 290 21.71 -19.41 -7.13
N GLU A 291 22.86 -19.70 -6.54
CA GLU A 291 23.61 -20.94 -6.78
C GLU A 291 22.79 -22.18 -6.40
N ARG A 292 22.01 -22.07 -5.32
CA ARG A 292 21.12 -23.12 -4.84
C ARG A 292 19.70 -22.59 -4.75
N MET A 293 18.77 -23.41 -5.23
CA MET A 293 17.33 -23.17 -5.15
C MET A 293 16.68 -24.15 -4.18
N HIS A 294 15.56 -23.74 -3.60
CA HIS A 294 14.68 -24.63 -2.84
C HIS A 294 13.24 -24.41 -3.26
N VAL A 295 12.48 -25.50 -3.40
CA VAL A 295 11.04 -25.48 -3.66
C VAL A 295 10.33 -25.87 -2.37
N ILE A 296 9.52 -24.96 -1.84
CA ILE A 296 8.82 -25.11 -0.55
C ILE A 296 7.85 -26.29 -0.60
N GLN A 297 8.02 -27.22 0.33
CA GLN A 297 7.15 -28.36 0.61
C GLN A 297 6.18 -28.04 1.74
N ASP A 298 5.13 -28.85 1.93
CA ASP A 298 4.04 -28.59 2.89
C ASP A 298 4.45 -28.63 4.37
N ASN A 299 5.60 -29.23 4.70
CA ASN A 299 6.14 -29.30 6.06
C ASN A 299 7.37 -28.40 6.32
N ASP A 300 7.89 -27.71 5.29
CA ASP A 300 8.96 -26.74 5.45
C ASP A 300 8.65 -25.57 6.40
N THR A 301 9.66 -25.18 7.15
CA THR A 301 9.75 -23.95 7.94
C THR A 301 11.05 -23.27 7.57
N CYS A 302 11.21 -21.98 7.89
CA CYS A 302 12.50 -21.34 7.67
C CYS A 302 13.66 -22.12 8.32
N ASP A 303 13.44 -22.70 9.52
CA ASP A 303 14.49 -23.43 10.22
C ASP A 303 14.78 -24.80 9.58
N THR A 304 13.79 -25.53 9.06
CA THR A 304 14.04 -26.81 8.37
C THR A 304 14.77 -26.57 7.04
N VAL A 305 14.40 -25.51 6.34
CA VAL A 305 15.08 -25.08 5.10
C VAL A 305 16.51 -24.64 5.41
N ALA A 306 16.73 -23.79 6.41
CA ALA A 306 18.06 -23.36 6.80
C ALA A 306 18.97 -24.56 7.11
N ARG A 307 18.50 -25.50 7.95
CA ARG A 307 19.25 -26.71 8.31
C ARG A 307 19.58 -27.57 7.10
N LYS A 308 18.65 -27.72 6.15
CA LYS A 308 18.86 -28.48 4.91
C LYS A 308 20.06 -27.96 4.12
N TYR A 309 20.35 -26.66 4.19
CA TYR A 309 21.40 -26.01 3.41
C TYR A 309 22.65 -25.64 4.21
N GLY A 310 22.78 -26.18 5.43
CA GLY A 310 23.98 -26.05 6.27
C GLY A 310 23.95 -24.87 7.24
N SER A 311 22.80 -24.23 7.42
CA SER A 311 22.61 -23.07 8.29
C SER A 311 21.96 -23.46 9.61
N THR A 312 22.49 -22.97 10.73
CA THR A 312 22.00 -23.32 12.08
C THR A 312 20.78 -22.51 12.51
N LEU A 313 20.51 -21.36 11.88
CA LEU A 313 19.41 -20.44 12.19
C LEU A 313 18.70 -19.98 10.91
N HIS A 314 17.40 -19.68 11.00
CA HIS A 314 16.60 -19.16 9.88
C HIS A 314 17.11 -17.84 9.28
N TYR A 315 18.00 -17.13 9.96
CA TYR A 315 18.55 -15.86 9.50
C TYR A 315 19.17 -15.94 8.10
N ASP A 316 19.80 -17.06 7.76
CA ASP A 316 20.38 -17.23 6.42
C ASP A 316 19.30 -17.32 5.33
N VAL A 317 18.17 -17.98 5.61
CA VAL A 317 17.04 -18.06 4.68
C VAL A 317 16.41 -16.69 4.47
N ILE A 318 16.28 -15.90 5.54
CA ILE A 318 15.82 -14.50 5.48
C ILE A 318 16.81 -13.66 4.68
N PHE A 319 18.10 -13.82 4.93
CA PHE A 319 19.14 -13.09 4.23
C PHE A 319 19.15 -13.36 2.73
N TRP A 320 18.94 -14.62 2.31
CA TRP A 320 18.80 -14.97 0.89
C TRP A 320 17.47 -14.51 0.29
N ASN A 321 16.45 -14.30 1.11
CA ASN A 321 15.08 -13.96 0.71
C ASN A 321 14.50 -12.85 1.61
N PRO A 322 14.93 -11.57 1.44
CA PRO A 322 14.64 -10.49 2.39
C PRO A 322 13.16 -10.11 2.54
N TRP A 323 12.29 -10.65 1.69
CA TRP A 323 10.85 -10.53 1.82
C TRP A 323 10.29 -11.33 3.01
N ILE A 324 11.04 -12.31 3.53
CA ILE A 324 10.65 -13.08 4.72
C ILE A 324 10.84 -12.21 5.96
N PHE A 325 9.81 -12.12 6.79
CA PHE A 325 9.88 -11.38 8.05
C PHE A 325 10.84 -12.04 9.03
N TYR A 326 11.40 -11.24 9.93
CA TYR A 326 12.33 -11.70 10.97
C TYR A 326 11.84 -12.94 11.73
N GLY A 327 10.55 -12.98 12.08
CA GLY A 327 9.93 -14.12 12.78
C GLY A 327 9.36 -15.22 11.88
N CYS A 328 9.63 -15.19 10.57
CA CYS A 328 9.14 -16.15 9.56
C CYS A 328 7.62 -16.34 9.47
N SER A 329 6.84 -15.43 10.06
CA SER A 329 5.37 -15.53 10.12
C SER A 329 4.69 -15.43 8.74
N ASN A 330 5.34 -14.79 7.78
CA ASN A 330 4.83 -14.66 6.41
C ASN A 330 5.32 -15.75 5.45
N PHE A 331 6.20 -16.66 5.88
CA PHE A 331 6.80 -17.68 5.01
C PHE A 331 5.73 -18.50 4.25
N ARG A 332 4.74 -19.03 4.99
CA ARG A 332 3.65 -19.84 4.44
C ARG A 332 2.58 -19.05 3.69
N PRO A 333 2.02 -17.96 4.26
CA PRO A 333 1.05 -17.15 3.52
C PRO A 333 1.61 -16.62 2.20
N MET A 334 2.88 -16.20 2.17
CA MET A 334 3.49 -15.67 0.95
C MET A 334 3.74 -16.78 -0.08
N SER A 335 4.27 -17.93 0.36
CA SER A 335 4.54 -19.05 -0.56
C SER A 335 3.28 -19.59 -1.24
N ASN A 336 2.16 -19.60 -0.51
CA ASN A 336 0.89 -20.12 -1.03
C ASN A 336 0.18 -19.14 -1.98
N ASN A 337 0.42 -17.84 -1.80
CA ASN A 337 -0.27 -16.79 -2.57
C ASN A 337 0.55 -16.31 -3.77
N ILE A 338 1.87 -16.33 -3.68
CA ILE A 338 2.78 -15.79 -4.69
C ILE A 338 3.50 -16.92 -5.41
N GLY A 339 4.39 -17.66 -4.73
CA GLY A 339 5.13 -18.75 -5.36
C GLY A 339 6.03 -19.51 -4.39
N LYS A 340 6.44 -20.72 -4.78
CA LYS A 340 7.10 -21.70 -3.91
C LYS A 340 8.62 -21.79 -4.07
N VAL A 341 9.24 -21.04 -4.99
CA VAL A 341 10.68 -21.14 -5.26
C VAL A 341 11.45 -20.06 -4.48
N LEU A 342 12.42 -20.46 -3.65
CA LEU A 342 13.31 -19.57 -2.92
C LEU A 342 14.78 -19.79 -3.26
N CYS A 343 15.58 -18.78 -2.94
CA CYS A 343 17.02 -18.90 -2.92
C CYS A 343 17.48 -19.63 -1.66
N ALA A 344 18.26 -20.69 -1.83
CA ALA A 344 18.91 -21.47 -0.76
C ALA A 344 20.41 -21.14 -0.64
N SER A 345 20.81 -19.99 -1.18
CA SER A 345 22.14 -19.40 -1.18
C SER A 345 22.01 -17.92 -1.46
N THR A 346 23.06 -17.16 -1.20
CA THR A 346 23.12 -15.73 -1.51
C THR A 346 22.82 -15.47 -2.99
N PRO A 347 21.79 -14.67 -3.32
CA PRO A 347 21.57 -14.18 -4.67
C PRO A 347 22.80 -13.41 -5.15
N GLY A 348 23.35 -13.77 -6.31
CA GLY A 348 24.60 -13.25 -6.84
C GLY A 348 25.87 -14.02 -6.43
N GLY A 349 25.75 -15.09 -5.62
CA GLY A 349 26.86 -15.98 -5.24
C GLY A 349 27.52 -15.66 -3.89
N ARG A 350 28.47 -16.51 -3.47
CA ARG A 350 29.25 -16.33 -2.24
C ARG A 350 30.27 -15.19 -2.40
N MET A 351 30.16 -14.18 -1.55
CA MET A 351 31.24 -13.21 -1.34
C MET A 351 32.35 -13.91 -0.55
N PHE A 352 33.38 -14.44 -1.22
CA PHE A 352 34.58 -14.89 -0.50
C PHE A 352 35.27 -13.66 0.09
N ARG A 353 35.26 -13.56 1.42
CA ARG A 353 36.22 -12.72 2.16
C ARG A 353 37.57 -13.44 2.09
N ASP A 354 38.26 -13.33 0.95
CA ASP A 354 39.67 -13.68 0.91
C ASP A 354 40.45 -12.55 1.57
N GLU A 355 40.82 -12.75 2.85
CA GLU A 355 41.55 -11.76 3.65
C GLU A 355 42.96 -11.45 3.11
N ARG A 356 43.41 -12.09 2.02
CA ARG A 356 44.72 -11.85 1.42
C ARG A 356 44.72 -11.11 0.10
N HIS A 357 43.55 -10.81 -0.47
CA HIS A 357 43.45 -10.00 -1.68
C HIS A 357 42.33 -8.98 -1.53
N ILE A 358 42.66 -7.79 -1.01
CA ILE A 358 41.77 -6.63 -1.06
C ILE A 358 41.61 -6.24 -2.54
N ASN A 359 40.55 -6.73 -3.15
CA ASN A 359 40.07 -6.28 -4.44
C ASN A 359 38.94 -5.27 -4.15
N PRO A 360 39.05 -3.99 -4.54
CA PRO A 360 38.18 -2.90 -4.06
C PRO A 360 36.75 -2.91 -4.65
N SER A 361 36.21 -4.06 -5.07
CA SER A 361 35.04 -4.10 -5.96
C SER A 361 33.83 -4.90 -5.48
N LEU A 362 33.75 -5.44 -4.25
CA LEU A 362 32.53 -6.13 -3.81
C LEU A 362 32.16 -5.83 -2.35
N VAL A 363 30.96 -5.28 -2.19
CA VAL A 363 30.32 -4.91 -0.92
C VAL A 363 29.41 -6.03 -0.42
N VAL A 364 29.41 -6.18 0.90
CA VAL A 364 28.62 -7.10 1.72
C VAL A 364 27.13 -6.74 1.63
N ALA A 365 26.27 -7.77 1.62
CA ALA A 365 24.81 -7.70 1.71
C ALA A 365 24.28 -6.86 2.91
N PRO A 366 22.99 -6.46 2.92
CA PRO A 366 22.50 -5.36 3.75
C PRO A 366 22.43 -5.75 5.23
N GLY A 367 23.49 -5.43 5.97
CA GLY A 367 23.36 -5.04 7.37
C GLY A 367 22.78 -3.64 7.47
N ARG A 368 22.48 -3.18 8.70
CA ARG A 368 22.28 -1.74 8.99
C ARG A 368 23.56 -0.97 8.64
N ALA A 369 23.76 -0.66 7.38
CA ALA A 369 24.74 0.32 6.94
C ALA A 369 23.99 1.65 6.89
N ASP A 370 24.34 2.55 7.79
CA ASP A 370 23.93 3.95 7.79
C ASP A 370 24.61 4.76 6.65
N GLY A 371 25.44 4.09 5.85
CA GLY A 371 26.21 4.68 4.75
C GLY A 371 27.46 5.41 5.22
N LEU A 372 27.83 5.29 6.50
CA LEU A 372 28.99 5.95 7.11
C LEU A 372 30.16 4.97 7.25
N ALA A 373 31.37 5.52 7.20
CA ALA A 373 32.59 4.80 7.57
C ALA A 373 33.10 5.26 8.94
N SER A 374 33.77 4.37 9.66
CA SER A 374 34.33 4.66 10.99
C SER A 374 35.68 5.39 10.95
N THR A 375 36.43 5.27 9.85
CA THR A 375 37.76 5.86 9.69
C THR A 375 38.00 6.29 8.24
N ALA A 376 38.65 7.43 8.04
CA ALA A 376 38.98 7.93 6.72
C ALA A 376 40.13 7.12 6.10
N THR A 377 40.09 6.97 4.77
CA THR A 377 41.13 6.32 3.97
C THR A 377 41.51 7.22 2.81
N ALA A 378 42.76 7.11 2.33
CA ALA A 378 43.19 7.90 1.18
C ALA A 378 42.46 7.48 -0.11
N PRO A 379 42.18 8.41 -1.04
CA PRO A 379 41.61 8.05 -2.33
C PRO A 379 42.56 7.14 -3.13
N PRO A 380 42.04 6.38 -4.11
CA PRO A 380 42.86 5.49 -4.93
C PRO A 380 44.04 6.23 -5.58
N ALA A 381 45.24 5.65 -5.47
CA ALA A 381 46.47 6.26 -5.97
C ALA A 381 46.42 6.46 -7.49
N GLY A 382 46.78 7.66 -7.95
CA GLY A 382 46.79 8.02 -9.37
C GLY A 382 45.42 8.31 -9.98
N VAL A 383 44.34 8.29 -9.19
CA VAL A 383 42.99 8.61 -9.64
C VAL A 383 42.61 10.03 -9.20
N PRO A 384 42.13 10.91 -10.12
CA PRO A 384 41.67 12.24 -9.74
C PRO A 384 40.41 12.14 -8.88
N VAL A 385 40.39 12.85 -7.74
CA VAL A 385 39.18 13.00 -6.93
C VAL A 385 38.30 14.08 -7.55
N ALA A 386 37.00 13.80 -7.68
CA ALA A 386 36.04 14.75 -8.25
C ALA A 386 35.96 16.05 -7.41
N ASP A 387 35.63 17.14 -8.08
CA ASP A 387 35.67 18.47 -7.48
C ASP A 387 34.70 18.58 -6.29
N GLY A 388 35.17 19.14 -5.18
CA GLY A 388 34.34 19.31 -3.98
C GLY A 388 34.06 18.04 -3.19
N THR A 389 34.45 16.85 -3.67
CA THR A 389 34.31 15.59 -2.93
C THR A 389 35.02 15.67 -1.58
N MET A 390 34.28 15.30 -0.53
CA MET A 390 34.76 15.22 0.84
C MET A 390 36.02 14.34 0.93
N ARG A 391 37.05 14.85 1.63
CA ARG A 391 38.30 14.12 1.88
C ARG A 391 38.21 13.18 3.07
N GLU A 392 37.37 13.50 4.05
CA GLU A 392 37.02 12.65 5.20
C GLU A 392 36.11 11.50 4.75
N CYS A 393 36.70 10.58 3.99
CA CYS A 393 35.98 9.50 3.36
C CYS A 393 36.67 8.17 3.65
N GLY A 394 35.94 7.21 4.22
CA GLY A 394 36.45 5.88 4.50
C GLY A 394 36.31 4.91 3.33
N ALA A 395 35.50 5.22 2.32
CA ALA A 395 35.32 4.40 1.12
C ALA A 395 35.16 5.24 -0.15
N TRP A 396 35.86 4.85 -1.22
CA TRP A 396 35.93 5.59 -2.48
C TRP A 396 35.40 4.75 -3.66
N HIS A 397 34.63 5.37 -4.55
CA HIS A 397 34.17 4.74 -5.80
C HIS A 397 34.73 5.49 -7.01
N VAL A 398 35.39 4.77 -7.93
CA VAL A 398 35.86 5.35 -9.19
C VAL A 398 34.78 5.16 -10.25
N ALA A 399 34.17 6.25 -10.70
CA ALA A 399 33.10 6.18 -11.67
C ALA A 399 33.61 5.64 -13.01
N THR A 400 32.86 4.71 -13.59
CA THR A 400 33.14 4.17 -14.94
C THR A 400 32.09 4.66 -15.94
N SER A 401 32.45 4.66 -17.22
CA SER A 401 31.56 5.13 -18.29
C SER A 401 30.24 4.36 -18.31
N GLY A 402 29.12 5.09 -18.26
CA GLY A 402 27.77 4.51 -18.28
C GLY A 402 27.21 4.10 -16.92
N GLU A 403 27.93 4.33 -15.82
CA GLU A 403 27.37 4.20 -14.48
C GLU A 403 26.34 5.28 -14.15
N THR A 404 25.45 4.97 -13.22
CA THR A 404 24.44 5.91 -12.73
C THR A 404 24.58 6.10 -11.22
N CYS A 405 24.23 7.26 -10.69
CA CYS A 405 24.30 7.50 -9.25
C CYS A 405 23.50 6.48 -8.41
N PRO A 406 22.28 6.06 -8.80
CA PRO A 406 21.58 4.98 -8.09
C PRO A 406 22.38 3.68 -8.05
N THR A 407 23.05 3.30 -9.14
CA THR A 407 23.89 2.08 -9.15
C THR A 407 25.08 2.21 -8.21
N ILE A 408 25.72 3.38 -8.13
CA ILE A 408 26.84 3.64 -7.22
C ILE A 408 26.36 3.62 -5.76
N CYS A 409 25.23 4.28 -5.47
CA CYS A 409 24.64 4.33 -4.13
C CYS A 409 24.29 2.94 -3.61
N ILE A 410 23.58 2.15 -4.43
CA ILE A 410 23.19 0.77 -4.09
C ILE A 410 24.42 -0.11 -3.90
N ARG A 411 25.41 -0.02 -4.79
CA ARG A 411 26.64 -0.82 -4.69
C ARG A 411 27.43 -0.54 -3.43
N ASN A 412 27.43 0.71 -2.96
CA ASN A 412 28.22 1.12 -1.82
C ASN A 412 27.40 1.26 -0.53
N SER A 413 26.13 0.83 -0.54
CA SER A 413 25.24 0.90 0.62
C SER A 413 25.15 2.30 1.25
N ILE A 414 25.19 3.34 0.41
CA ILE A 414 25.09 4.75 0.80
C ILE A 414 23.77 5.33 0.30
N THR A 415 23.11 6.15 1.12
CA THR A 415 21.88 6.83 0.69
C THR A 415 22.20 7.90 -0.35
N ASN A 416 21.29 8.15 -1.30
CA ASN A 416 21.48 9.21 -2.29
C ASN A 416 21.69 10.59 -1.62
N ALA A 417 21.02 10.85 -0.50
CA ALA A 417 21.20 12.09 0.25
C ALA A 417 22.63 12.24 0.78
N LEU A 418 23.17 11.19 1.39
CA LEU A 418 24.53 11.17 1.93
C LEU A 418 25.59 11.18 0.82
N PHE A 419 25.34 10.48 -0.28
CA PHE A 419 26.23 10.47 -1.45
C PHE A 419 26.33 11.86 -2.10
N LEU A 420 25.21 12.54 -2.32
CA LEU A 420 25.21 13.91 -2.85
C LEU A 420 25.85 14.91 -1.87
N GLN A 421 25.65 14.72 -0.57
CA GLN A 421 26.27 15.56 0.46
C GLN A 421 27.80 15.40 0.47
N ALA A 422 28.30 14.16 0.36
CA ALA A 422 29.72 13.88 0.31
C ALA A 422 30.38 14.27 -1.03
N ASN A 423 29.59 14.48 -2.09
CA ASN A 423 30.07 14.80 -3.44
C ASN A 423 29.31 16.00 -4.06
N PRO A 424 29.55 17.23 -3.59
CA PRO A 424 28.85 18.45 -4.04
C PRO A 424 28.94 18.78 -5.53
N SER A 425 29.89 18.21 -6.29
CA SER A 425 29.91 18.35 -7.75
C SER A 425 28.71 17.68 -8.44
N LEU A 426 28.03 16.76 -7.75
CA LEU A 426 26.89 16.03 -8.28
C LEU A 426 25.60 16.77 -7.96
N SER A 427 24.81 17.10 -8.98
CA SER A 427 23.52 17.76 -8.79
C SER A 427 22.44 16.76 -8.37
N LYS A 428 21.49 17.23 -7.55
CA LYS A 428 20.37 16.39 -7.09
C LYS A 428 19.48 15.90 -8.23
N SER A 429 19.34 16.67 -9.32
CA SER A 429 18.44 16.37 -10.43
C SER A 429 19.10 15.62 -11.60
N ARG A 430 20.43 15.72 -11.76
CA ARG A 430 21.17 15.12 -12.89
C ARG A 430 22.44 14.41 -12.44
N CYS A 431 22.43 13.84 -11.24
CA CYS A 431 23.60 13.21 -10.63
C CYS A 431 24.35 12.27 -11.58
N SER A 432 23.63 11.39 -12.30
CA SER A 432 24.24 10.44 -13.23
C SER A 432 24.94 11.12 -14.41
N ASP A 433 24.45 12.26 -14.88
CA ASP A 433 25.05 13.02 -15.98
C ASP A 433 26.29 13.80 -15.53
N ASP A 434 26.35 14.15 -14.24
CA ASP A 434 27.47 14.88 -13.64
C ASP A 434 28.66 13.96 -13.29
N LEU A 435 28.48 12.63 -13.40
CA LEU A 435 29.55 11.66 -13.16
C LEU A 435 30.65 11.77 -14.22
N LYS A 436 31.81 12.25 -13.79
CA LYS A 436 33.05 12.19 -14.58
C LYS A 436 33.65 10.78 -14.52
N SER A 437 33.64 10.07 -15.64
CA SER A 437 34.34 8.78 -15.78
C SER A 437 35.82 8.91 -15.43
N GLY A 438 36.35 7.97 -14.65
CA GLY A 438 37.72 7.97 -14.15
C GLY A 438 37.97 8.86 -12.93
N ALA A 439 36.95 9.54 -12.39
CA ALA A 439 37.07 10.30 -11.15
C ALA A 439 36.60 9.51 -9.93
N ALA A 440 37.23 9.76 -8.77
CA ALA A 440 36.87 9.16 -7.50
C ALA A 440 35.85 10.03 -6.72
N TYR A 441 34.81 9.37 -6.21
CA TYR A 441 33.73 9.93 -5.39
C TYR A 441 33.72 9.26 -4.02
N CYS A 442 33.33 10.02 -2.99
CA CYS A 442 33.19 9.50 -1.64
C CYS A 442 31.88 8.69 -1.51
N VAL A 443 31.97 7.44 -1.08
CA VAL A 443 30.83 6.54 -0.91
C VAL A 443 30.70 5.98 0.50
N GLY A 444 31.53 6.45 1.43
CA GLY A 444 31.44 6.18 2.85
C GLY A 444 32.03 7.34 3.63
N PRO A 445 31.34 8.49 3.74
CA PRO A 445 31.82 9.63 4.50
C PRO A 445 31.99 9.28 5.99
N VAL A 446 32.96 9.94 6.62
CA VAL A 446 33.21 9.82 8.06
C VAL A 446 32.64 11.06 8.75
N LEU A 447 31.77 10.87 9.74
CA LEU A 447 31.35 11.97 10.59
C LEU A 447 32.45 12.24 11.61
N VAL A 448 33.11 13.39 11.47
CA VAL A 448 33.91 13.94 12.57
C VAL A 448 32.92 14.62 13.52
N GLU A 449 32.75 14.08 14.73
CA GLU A 449 32.04 14.79 15.79
C GLU A 449 32.79 16.08 16.08
N HIS A 450 32.26 17.21 15.61
CA HIS A 450 32.67 18.52 16.12
C HIS A 450 32.10 18.64 17.54
N ASP A 451 32.93 18.25 18.51
CA ASP A 451 32.66 18.45 19.93
C ASP A 451 32.46 19.97 20.16
N SER A 452 31.21 20.38 20.32
CA SER A 452 30.79 21.78 20.36
C SER A 452 31.07 22.42 21.73
N GLN A 453 32.17 22.06 22.39
CA GLN A 453 32.44 22.40 23.78
C GLN A 453 33.84 22.98 24.07
N LYS A 454 34.49 23.61 23.09
CA LYS A 454 35.81 24.25 23.31
C LYS A 454 36.02 25.62 22.64
N ASP A 455 35.01 26.48 22.59
CA ASP A 455 35.21 27.90 22.28
C ASP A 455 34.38 28.83 23.20
N GLU A 456 34.47 28.60 24.52
CA GLU A 456 34.27 29.65 25.53
C GLU A 456 35.41 29.58 26.56
N LEU A 457 36.44 30.41 26.34
CA LEU A 457 37.32 30.98 27.37
C LEU A 457 38.01 32.23 26.84
#